data_AF-A0A7T8BAS4-F1
#
_entry.id   AF-A0A7T8BAS4-F1
#
_cell.length_a   1.000
_cell.length_b   1.000
_cell.length_c   1.000
_cell.angle_alpha   90.00
_cell.angle_beta   90.00
_cell.angle_gamma   90.00
#
_symmetry.space_group_name_H-M   'P 1'
#
loop_
_entity.id
_entity.type
_entity.pdbx_description
1 polymer ?
#
loop_
_entity_poly.entity_id
_entity_poly.type
_entity_poly.pdbx_seq_one_letter_code
_entity_poly.pdbx_strand_id
1 'polypeptide(L)'
;MNGDSELQHGEFSNETTASAAGIAADAAKQGSRAVKYTLLMGLFFLLPNTGALAAGLVGFFSAGITGLKGLYLFLIILAGAASCVAAAYCTYRFLIIDTIRISYGYLTPLFRKLCGGIAEKIAAGSESPIKKGYDWAETIADSFQEAYNSRIPWLIRKGVQFILEQIPFGDIMYHVSVDTSGEAPQVGESLYTQTDAYIKKRFFAGNSMNWVLWLLPANTILQFIFLKLIFK
;
A
#
# COMPACT_ATOMS: atom_id res chain seq x y z
N MET A 1 9.89 38.18 26.47
CA MET A 1 9.15 37.60 25.34
C MET A 1 9.27 36.09 25.49
N ASN A 2 8.25 35.42 26.03
CA ASN A 2 8.28 33.99 26.35
C ASN A 2 6.89 33.33 26.16
N GLY A 3 6.04 33.91 25.30
CA GLY A 3 4.63 33.53 25.14
C GLY A 3 4.28 32.80 23.85
N ASP A 4 5.16 32.82 22.83
CA ASP A 4 4.85 32.23 21.51
C ASP A 4 5.18 30.73 21.41
N SER A 5 6.01 30.20 22.33
CA SER A 5 6.38 28.78 22.35
C SER A 5 5.31 27.86 22.95
N GLU A 6 4.47 28.37 23.87
CA GLU A 6 3.39 27.58 24.48
C GLU A 6 2.16 27.43 23.56
N LEU A 7 1.89 28.45 22.72
CA LEU A 7 0.76 28.42 21.76
C LEU A 7 0.99 27.42 20.62
N GLN A 8 2.21 27.35 20.08
CA GLN A 8 2.55 26.35 19.05
C GLN A 8 2.54 24.90 19.58
N HIS A 9 2.86 24.70 20.86
CA HIS A 9 2.83 23.37 21.46
C HIS A 9 1.39 22.89 21.74
N GLY A 10 0.48 23.81 22.09
CA GLY A 10 -0.92 23.55 22.38
C GLY A 10 -1.78 23.22 21.16
N GLU A 11 -1.69 24.02 20.08
CA GLU A 11 -2.41 23.76 18.82
C GLU A 11 -1.97 22.45 18.16
N PHE A 12 -0.66 22.19 18.14
CA PHE A 12 -0.12 20.96 17.56
C PHE A 12 -0.60 19.72 18.35
N SER A 13 -0.68 19.81 19.68
CA SER A 13 -1.18 18.71 20.52
C SER A 13 -2.65 18.36 20.25
N ASN A 14 -3.49 19.36 19.94
CA ASN A 14 -4.90 19.20 19.61
C ASN A 14 -5.13 18.69 18.17
N GLU A 15 -4.30 19.10 17.21
CA GLU A 15 -4.31 18.50 15.86
C GLU A 15 -3.85 17.03 15.89
N THR A 16 -2.90 16.69 16.76
CA THR A 16 -2.38 15.31 16.86
C THR A 16 -3.36 14.36 17.56
N THR A 17 -4.15 14.84 18.54
CA THR A 17 -5.20 14.03 19.19
C THR A 17 -6.43 13.87 18.30
N ALA A 18 -6.83 14.92 17.56
CA ALA A 18 -7.83 14.82 16.50
C ALA A 18 -7.39 13.87 15.37
N SER A 19 -6.11 13.91 15.00
CA SER A 19 -5.48 12.98 14.05
C SER A 19 -5.48 11.53 14.58
N ALA A 20 -5.14 11.29 15.84
CA ALA A 20 -5.15 9.94 16.42
C ALA A 20 -6.54 9.30 16.49
N ALA A 21 -7.57 10.07 16.86
CA ALA A 21 -8.96 9.62 16.85
C ALA A 21 -9.46 9.35 15.41
N GLY A 22 -9.07 10.20 14.46
CA GLY A 22 -9.32 9.99 13.02
C GLY A 22 -8.66 8.71 12.48
N ILE A 23 -7.39 8.48 12.81
CA ILE A 23 -6.63 7.27 12.44
C ILE A 23 -7.30 6.01 13.02
N ALA A 24 -7.78 6.05 14.27
CA ALA A 24 -8.45 4.92 14.90
C ALA A 24 -9.81 4.60 14.23
N ALA A 25 -10.60 5.63 13.91
CA ALA A 25 -11.87 5.46 13.21
C ALA A 25 -11.69 4.93 11.78
N ASP A 26 -10.69 5.44 11.05
CA ASP A 26 -10.37 4.96 9.70
C ASP A 26 -9.73 3.57 9.71
N ALA A 27 -8.95 3.22 10.75
CA ALA A 27 -8.46 1.86 10.96
C ALA A 27 -9.62 0.86 11.19
N ALA A 28 -10.63 1.24 11.97
CA ALA A 28 -11.83 0.41 12.17
C ALA A 28 -12.63 0.23 10.86
N LYS A 29 -12.76 1.32 10.08
CA LYS A 29 -13.39 1.28 8.74
C LYS A 29 -12.60 0.43 7.75
N GLN A 30 -11.27 0.48 7.80
CA GLN A 30 -10.42 -0.39 7.00
C GLN A 30 -10.51 -1.85 7.45
N GLY A 31 -10.58 -2.12 8.75
CA GLY A 31 -10.77 -3.46 9.28
C GLY A 31 -12.06 -4.09 8.76
N SER A 32 -13.18 -3.36 8.82
CA SER A 32 -14.45 -3.84 8.26
C SER A 32 -14.40 -4.06 6.74
N ARG A 33 -13.73 -3.17 5.99
CA ARG A 33 -13.49 -3.35 4.54
C ARG A 33 -12.62 -4.55 4.25
N ALA A 34 -11.55 -4.76 5.03
CA ALA A 34 -10.63 -5.88 4.90
C ALA A 34 -11.35 -7.21 5.09
N VAL A 35 -12.16 -7.31 6.14
CA VAL A 35 -13.02 -8.48 6.39
C VAL A 35 -13.98 -8.70 5.23
N LYS A 36 -14.69 -7.65 4.79
CA LYS A 36 -15.63 -7.73 3.68
C LYS A 36 -14.97 -8.23 2.40
N TYR A 37 -13.83 -7.66 2.01
CA TYR A 37 -13.14 -8.04 0.78
C TYR A 37 -12.53 -9.44 0.87
N THR A 38 -11.98 -9.81 2.02
CA THR A 38 -11.44 -11.16 2.23
C THR A 38 -12.54 -12.21 2.13
N LEU A 39 -13.70 -11.96 2.76
CA LEU A 39 -14.86 -12.85 2.66
C LEU A 39 -15.41 -12.93 1.23
N LEU A 40 -15.54 -11.79 0.54
CA LEU A 40 -16.03 -11.75 -0.83
C LEU A 40 -15.11 -12.53 -1.79
N MET A 41 -13.79 -12.33 -1.68
CA MET A 41 -12.81 -13.04 -2.51
C MET A 41 -12.73 -14.52 -2.15
N GLY A 42 -12.83 -14.86 -0.87
CA GLY A 42 -12.99 -16.23 -0.42
C GLY A 42 -14.20 -16.88 -1.09
N LEU A 43 -15.36 -16.25 -1.04
CA LEU A 43 -16.59 -16.79 -1.64
C LEU A 43 -16.47 -16.95 -3.17
N PHE A 44 -15.89 -15.96 -3.86
CA PHE A 44 -15.73 -16.00 -5.31
C PHE A 44 -14.78 -17.07 -5.83
N PHE A 45 -13.72 -17.41 -5.08
CA PHE A 45 -12.78 -18.45 -5.51
C PHE A 45 -13.11 -19.82 -4.91
N LEU A 46 -13.62 -19.86 -3.68
CA LEU A 46 -13.91 -21.12 -3.01
C LEU A 46 -15.14 -21.80 -3.61
N LEU A 47 -16.24 -21.08 -3.87
CA LEU A 47 -17.47 -21.72 -4.41
C LEU A 47 -17.25 -22.39 -5.78
N PRO A 48 -16.66 -21.73 -6.80
CA PRO A 48 -16.46 -22.38 -8.10
C PRO A 48 -15.46 -23.53 -8.01
N ASN A 49 -14.41 -23.41 -7.19
CA ASN A 49 -13.42 -24.47 -7.01
C ASN A 49 -14.01 -25.68 -6.28
N THR A 50 -14.82 -25.47 -5.24
CA THR A 50 -15.53 -26.56 -4.55
C THR A 50 -16.55 -27.22 -5.48
N GLY A 51 -17.28 -26.45 -6.28
CA GLY A 51 -18.20 -26.98 -7.29
C GLY A 51 -17.48 -27.82 -8.35
N ALA A 52 -16.35 -27.33 -8.87
CA ALA A 52 -15.52 -28.06 -9.82
C ALA A 52 -14.96 -29.35 -9.21
N LEU A 53 -14.49 -29.31 -7.96
CA LEU A 53 -14.01 -30.51 -7.27
C LEU A 53 -15.13 -31.55 -7.09
N ALA A 54 -16.31 -31.12 -6.65
CA ALA A 54 -17.46 -32.01 -6.50
C ALA A 54 -17.87 -32.66 -7.83
N ALA A 55 -17.95 -31.86 -8.91
CA ALA A 55 -18.22 -32.38 -10.24
C ALA A 55 -17.13 -33.34 -10.73
N GLY A 56 -15.86 -33.03 -10.47
CA GLY A 56 -14.71 -33.87 -10.80
C GLY A 56 -14.75 -35.21 -10.08
N LEU A 57 -15.13 -35.23 -8.79
CA LEU A 57 -15.31 -36.46 -8.02
C LEU A 57 -16.45 -37.32 -8.59
N VAL A 58 -17.59 -36.72 -8.91
CA VAL A 58 -18.71 -37.43 -9.54
C VAL A 58 -18.29 -38.04 -10.89
N GLY A 59 -17.58 -37.27 -11.73
CA GLY A 59 -17.04 -37.77 -13.00
C GLY A 59 -16.04 -38.91 -12.82
N PHE A 60 -15.17 -38.79 -11.82
CA PHE A 60 -14.15 -39.79 -11.51
C PHE A 60 -14.77 -41.13 -11.08
N PHE A 61 -15.81 -41.13 -10.24
CA PHE A 61 -16.45 -42.36 -9.76
C PHE A 61 -17.47 -42.94 -10.74
N SER A 62 -18.11 -42.14 -11.58
CA SER A 62 -19.14 -42.61 -12.51
C SER A 62 -18.58 -43.32 -13.75
N ALA A 63 -17.39 -42.95 -14.20
CA ALA A 63 -16.84 -43.38 -15.49
C ALA A 63 -15.69 -44.40 -15.38
N GLY A 64 -15.52 -45.04 -14.21
CA GLY A 64 -14.47 -46.01 -13.93
C GLY A 64 -13.10 -45.39 -13.63
N ILE A 65 -12.34 -46.01 -12.72
CA ILE A 65 -11.05 -45.50 -12.26
C ILE A 65 -9.98 -45.77 -13.33
N THR A 66 -9.53 -44.71 -14.02
CA THR A 66 -8.39 -44.74 -14.95
C THR A 66 -7.31 -43.79 -14.45
N GLY A 67 -6.02 -44.15 -14.62
CA GLY A 67 -4.90 -43.32 -14.14
C GLY A 67 -4.91 -41.88 -14.65
N LEU A 68 -5.32 -41.65 -15.91
CA LEU A 68 -5.45 -40.31 -16.49
C LEU A 68 -6.53 -39.45 -15.80
N LYS A 69 -7.65 -40.05 -15.39
CA LYS A 69 -8.72 -39.34 -14.67
C LYS A 69 -8.27 -38.91 -13.28
N GLY A 70 -7.44 -39.75 -12.63
CA GLY A 70 -6.81 -39.40 -11.34
C GLY A 70 -5.88 -38.20 -11.46
N LEU A 71 -5.11 -38.13 -12.55
CA LEU A 71 -4.27 -36.96 -12.84
C LEU A 71 -5.12 -35.68 -13.04
N TYR A 72 -6.21 -35.74 -13.81
CA TYR A 72 -7.06 -34.56 -14.00
C TYR A 72 -7.76 -34.12 -12.72
N LEU A 73 -8.20 -35.05 -11.87
CA LEU A 73 -8.75 -34.73 -10.55
C LEU A 73 -7.70 -34.03 -9.66
N PHE A 74 -6.46 -34.52 -9.68
CA PHE A 74 -5.35 -33.87 -8.98
C PHE A 74 -5.09 -32.45 -9.51
N LEU A 75 -5.14 -32.25 -10.84
CA LEU A 75 -4.98 -30.93 -11.45
C LEU A 75 -6.12 -29.96 -11.08
N ILE A 76 -7.37 -30.43 -10.96
CA ILE A 76 -8.50 -29.62 -10.46
C ILE A 76 -8.21 -29.11 -9.04
N ILE A 77 -7.74 -29.99 -8.15
CA ILE A 77 -7.38 -29.62 -6.77
C ILE A 77 -6.24 -28.61 -6.78
N LEU A 78 -5.17 -28.87 -7.55
CA LEU A 78 -4.00 -28.00 -7.60
C LEU A 78 -4.34 -26.61 -8.14
N ALA A 79 -5.10 -26.52 -9.23
CA ALA A 79 -5.55 -25.26 -9.81
C ALA A 79 -6.48 -24.49 -8.85
N GLY A 80 -7.37 -25.21 -8.15
CA GLY A 80 -8.27 -24.61 -7.17
C GLY A 80 -7.51 -24.05 -5.96
N ALA A 81 -6.56 -24.80 -5.42
CA ALA A 81 -5.71 -24.35 -4.33
C ALA A 81 -4.84 -23.15 -4.75
N ALA A 82 -4.19 -23.23 -5.91
CA ALA A 82 -3.34 -22.17 -6.43
C ALA A 82 -4.11 -20.87 -6.66
N SER A 83 -5.33 -20.94 -7.21
CA SER A 83 -6.16 -19.74 -7.41
C SER A 83 -6.65 -19.13 -6.10
N CYS A 84 -7.01 -19.94 -5.10
CA CYS A 84 -7.35 -19.45 -3.76
C CYS A 84 -6.15 -18.75 -3.09
N VAL A 85 -4.96 -19.35 -3.15
CA VAL A 85 -3.73 -18.74 -2.60
C VAL A 85 -3.39 -17.43 -3.33
N ALA A 86 -3.47 -17.42 -4.66
CA ALA A 86 -3.23 -16.22 -5.45
C ALA A 86 -4.23 -15.10 -5.11
N ALA A 87 -5.53 -15.42 -5.01
CA ALA A 87 -6.57 -14.46 -4.64
C ALA A 87 -6.35 -13.90 -3.22
N ALA A 88 -5.98 -14.75 -2.26
CA ALA A 88 -5.66 -14.32 -0.90
C ALA A 88 -4.45 -13.37 -0.89
N TYR A 89 -3.38 -13.72 -1.60
CA TYR A 89 -2.17 -12.89 -1.70
C TYR A 89 -2.45 -11.52 -2.35
N CYS A 90 -3.16 -11.50 -3.49
CA CYS A 90 -3.51 -10.26 -4.17
C CYS A 90 -4.43 -9.38 -3.32
N THR A 91 -5.38 -9.96 -2.60
CA THR A 91 -6.27 -9.23 -1.67
C THR A 91 -5.48 -8.65 -0.51
N TYR A 92 -4.59 -9.44 0.11
CA TYR A 92 -3.73 -8.99 1.20
C TYR A 92 -2.85 -7.80 0.77
N ARG A 93 -2.18 -7.91 -0.38
CA ARG A 93 -1.37 -6.83 -0.95
C ARG A 93 -2.22 -5.57 -1.19
N PHE A 94 -3.42 -5.73 -1.75
CA PHE A 94 -4.32 -4.61 -1.99
C PHE A 94 -4.69 -3.87 -0.71
N LEU A 95 -5.03 -4.63 0.34
CA LEU A 95 -5.40 -4.08 1.65
C LEU A 95 -4.24 -3.33 2.30
N ILE A 96 -3.03 -3.90 2.29
CA ILE A 96 -1.84 -3.22 2.84
C ILE A 96 -1.61 -1.88 2.14
N ILE A 97 -1.62 -1.85 0.80
CA ILE A 97 -1.34 -0.62 0.05
C ILE A 97 -2.44 0.42 0.29
N ASP A 98 -3.71 -0.01 0.42
CA ASP A 98 -4.82 0.90 0.75
C ASP A 98 -4.69 1.46 2.17
N THR A 99 -4.30 0.64 3.15
CA THR A 99 -4.00 1.07 4.52
C THR A 99 -2.85 2.08 4.57
N ILE A 100 -1.77 1.82 3.84
CA ILE A 100 -0.63 2.74 3.75
C ILE A 100 -1.05 4.05 3.09
N ARG A 101 -1.87 4.01 2.03
CA ARG A 101 -2.37 5.22 1.35
C ARG A 101 -3.18 6.12 2.27
N ILE A 102 -4.09 5.54 3.06
CA ILE A 102 -4.90 6.31 4.01
C ILE A 102 -4.00 6.88 5.11
N SER A 103 -3.09 6.07 5.66
CA SER A 103 -2.11 6.53 6.66
C SER A 103 -1.23 7.67 6.13
N TYR A 104 -0.82 7.59 4.86
CA TYR A 104 -0.07 8.64 4.18
C TYR A 104 -0.85 9.96 4.10
N GLY A 105 -2.16 9.92 3.85
CA GLY A 105 -3.01 11.12 3.85
C GLY A 105 -3.00 11.87 5.19
N TYR A 106 -2.95 11.15 6.31
CA TYR A 106 -2.81 11.76 7.63
C TYR A 106 -1.42 12.37 7.89
N LEU A 107 -0.41 11.96 7.11
CA LEU A 107 0.97 12.42 7.23
C LEU A 107 1.31 13.56 6.26
N THR A 108 0.43 13.87 5.31
CA THR A 108 0.54 15.01 4.39
C THR A 108 0.97 16.33 5.06
N PRO A 109 0.35 16.81 6.15
CA PRO A 109 0.77 18.07 6.79
C PRO A 109 2.20 18.01 7.34
N LEU A 110 2.65 16.84 7.77
CA LEU A 110 4.02 16.60 8.21
C LEU A 110 4.99 16.65 7.03
N PHE A 111 4.67 15.96 5.94
CA PHE A 111 5.45 16.01 4.70
C PHE A 111 5.59 17.44 4.16
N ARG A 112 4.53 18.25 4.23
CA ARG A 112 4.58 19.68 3.87
C ARG A 112 5.53 20.48 4.76
N LYS A 113 5.44 20.32 6.09
CA LYS A 113 6.36 20.99 7.04
C LYS A 113 7.81 20.61 6.80
N LEU A 114 8.08 19.34 6.50
CA LEU A 114 9.42 18.88 6.15
C LEU A 114 9.94 19.53 4.86
N CYS A 115 9.13 19.54 3.79
CA CYS A 115 9.53 20.17 2.52
C CYS A 115 9.78 21.68 2.68
N GLY A 116 8.97 22.36 3.51
CA GLY A 116 9.19 23.76 3.88
C GLY A 116 10.52 24.01 4.61
N GLY A 117 10.83 23.21 5.64
CA GLY A 117 12.10 23.33 6.36
C GLY A 117 13.33 23.01 5.51
N ILE A 118 13.20 22.12 4.52
CA ILE A 118 14.24 21.84 3.53
C ILE A 118 14.46 23.07 2.64
N ALA A 119 13.39 23.67 2.13
CA ALA A 119 13.45 24.83 1.26
C ALA A 119 14.07 26.06 1.96
N GLU A 120 13.75 26.30 3.23
CA GLU A 120 14.37 27.37 4.03
C GLU A 120 15.88 27.18 4.19
N LYS A 121 16.34 25.95 4.43
CA LYS A 121 17.78 25.65 4.56
C LYS A 121 18.54 25.66 3.22
N ILE A 122 17.85 25.42 2.11
CA ILE A 122 18.42 25.58 0.76
C ILE A 122 18.58 27.08 0.45
N ALA A 123 17.58 27.90 0.77
CA ALA A 123 17.66 29.35 0.62
C ALA A 123 18.79 29.98 1.46
N ALA A 124 19.16 29.34 2.59
CA ALA A 124 20.28 29.75 3.45
C ALA A 124 21.69 29.41 2.90
N GLY A 125 21.82 28.77 1.73
CA GLY A 125 23.09 28.68 0.98
C GLY A 125 24.15 27.70 1.51
N SER A 126 23.81 26.77 2.42
CA SER A 126 24.80 25.82 2.96
C SER A 126 24.87 24.54 2.11
N GLU A 127 25.91 24.34 1.30
CA GLU A 127 26.27 23.07 0.63
C GLU A 127 25.34 22.43 -0.43
N SER A 128 25.94 21.56 -1.26
CA SER A 128 25.37 20.91 -2.46
C SER A 128 24.09 20.11 -2.20
N PRO A 129 23.04 20.27 -3.05
CA PRO A 129 21.72 19.64 -2.88
C PRO A 129 21.74 18.11 -2.89
N ILE A 130 22.70 17.49 -3.57
CA ILE A 130 22.76 16.02 -3.74
C ILE A 130 23.24 15.32 -2.46
N LYS A 131 24.25 15.89 -1.79
CA LYS A 131 24.81 15.33 -0.54
C LYS A 131 23.84 15.50 0.63
N LYS A 132 23.08 16.60 0.64
CA LYS A 132 21.98 16.82 1.59
C LYS A 132 20.83 15.83 1.39
N GLY A 133 20.46 15.47 0.16
CA GLY A 133 19.29 14.60 -0.07
C GLY A 133 19.36 13.24 0.63
N TYR A 134 20.55 12.66 0.76
CA TYR A 134 20.78 11.39 1.43
C TYR A 134 20.84 11.51 2.96
N ASP A 135 21.68 12.41 3.51
CA ASP A 135 21.76 12.65 4.96
C ASP A 135 20.42 13.17 5.55
N TRP A 136 19.62 13.86 4.74
CA TRP A 136 18.32 14.35 5.16
C TRP A 136 17.23 13.29 5.18
N ALA A 137 17.23 12.31 4.27
CA ALA A 137 16.27 11.22 4.36
C ALA A 137 16.41 10.46 5.69
N GLU A 138 17.65 10.29 6.15
CA GLU A 138 18.00 9.71 7.45
C GLU A 138 17.61 10.63 8.61
N THR A 139 17.97 11.92 8.55
CA THR A 139 17.59 12.92 9.58
C THR A 139 16.07 13.11 9.70
N ILE A 140 15.34 12.98 8.60
CA ILE A 140 13.87 13.05 8.54
C ILE A 140 13.26 11.80 9.14
N ALA A 141 13.81 10.62 8.83
CA ALA A 141 13.40 9.38 9.47
C ALA A 141 13.59 9.47 10.98
N ASP A 142 14.71 10.01 11.45
CA ASP A 142 15.00 10.23 12.88
C ASP A 142 14.11 11.29 13.52
N SER A 143 13.85 12.41 12.85
CA SER A 143 12.95 13.46 13.36
C SER A 143 11.50 12.97 13.45
N PHE A 144 11.07 12.15 12.49
CA PHE A 144 9.80 11.44 12.53
C PHE A 144 9.79 10.41 13.66
N GLN A 145 10.92 9.72 13.85
CA GLN A 145 11.14 8.76 14.93
C GLN A 145 10.98 9.43 16.29
N GLU A 146 11.54 10.62 16.49
CA GLU A 146 11.58 11.33 17.77
C GLU A 146 10.24 12.02 18.09
N ALA A 147 9.62 12.69 17.11
CA ALA A 147 8.34 13.39 17.31
C ALA A 147 7.14 12.44 17.53
N TYR A 148 7.20 11.21 17.02
CA TYR A 148 6.05 10.29 16.99
C TYR A 148 6.30 8.91 17.60
N ASN A 149 7.45 8.70 18.26
CA ASN A 149 7.84 7.43 18.92
C ASN A 149 6.74 6.84 19.82
N SER A 150 5.91 7.70 20.42
CA SER A 150 4.94 7.33 21.45
C SER A 150 3.47 7.35 21.01
N ARG A 151 3.12 7.96 19.86
CA ARG A 151 1.71 8.17 19.46
C ARG A 151 1.29 7.45 18.17
N ILE A 152 2.24 6.97 17.36
CA ILE A 152 1.93 6.24 16.12
C ILE A 152 2.19 4.74 16.31
N PRO A 153 1.24 3.85 15.94
CA PRO A 153 1.47 2.41 15.93
C PRO A 153 2.73 2.01 15.14
N TRP A 154 3.50 1.06 15.68
CA TRP A 154 4.78 0.60 15.11
C TRP A 154 4.71 0.25 13.61
N LEU A 155 3.57 -0.28 13.19
CA LEU A 155 3.31 -0.70 11.80
C LEU A 155 3.26 0.50 10.85
N ILE A 156 2.60 1.59 11.27
CA ILE A 156 2.51 2.83 10.49
C ILE A 156 3.90 3.46 10.43
N ARG A 157 4.62 3.51 11.56
CA ARG A 157 5.97 4.05 11.61
C ARG A 157 6.92 3.37 10.62
N LYS A 158 6.92 2.03 10.58
CA LYS A 158 7.71 1.27 9.59
C LYS A 158 7.26 1.54 8.16
N GLY A 159 5.95 1.69 7.92
CA GLY A 159 5.43 2.03 6.60
C GLY A 159 5.90 3.40 6.11
N VAL A 160 5.94 4.39 7.00
CA VAL A 160 6.42 5.75 6.69
C VAL A 160 7.91 5.77 6.44
N GLN A 161 8.68 5.13 7.31
CA GLN A 161 10.12 4.98 7.15
C GLN A 161 10.46 4.31 5.82
N PHE A 162 9.76 3.22 5.48
CA PHE A 162 9.96 2.52 4.21
C PHE A 162 9.64 3.41 2.99
N ILE A 163 8.60 4.25 3.06
CA ILE A 163 8.31 5.19 1.97
C ILE A 163 9.42 6.25 1.88
N LEU A 164 9.84 6.83 3.00
CA LEU A 164 10.86 7.87 3.05
C LEU A 164 12.22 7.41 2.51
N GLU A 165 12.66 6.21 2.86
CA GLU A 165 13.92 5.61 2.39
C GLU A 165 13.93 5.34 0.87
N GLN A 166 12.76 5.25 0.24
CA GLN A 166 12.63 4.92 -1.19
C GLN A 166 12.38 6.15 -2.07
N ILE A 167 12.26 7.35 -1.49
CA ILE A 167 12.12 8.60 -2.23
C ILE A 167 13.52 9.08 -2.65
N PRO A 168 13.75 9.32 -3.95
CA PRO A 168 15.01 9.90 -4.43
C PRO A 168 15.01 11.41 -4.17
N PHE A 169 15.11 11.81 -2.90
CA PHE A 169 15.06 13.23 -2.48
C PHE A 169 16.14 14.07 -3.18
N GLY A 170 17.33 13.51 -3.41
CA GLY A 170 18.42 14.19 -4.12
C GLY A 170 18.04 14.57 -5.56
N ASP A 171 17.42 13.66 -6.31
CA ASP A 171 17.00 13.91 -7.69
C ASP A 171 15.85 14.92 -7.75
N ILE A 172 14.86 14.78 -6.86
CA ILE A 172 13.72 15.69 -6.81
C ILE A 172 14.19 17.11 -6.44
N MET A 173 15.12 17.24 -5.48
CA MET A 173 15.70 18.54 -5.12
C MET A 173 16.51 19.16 -6.26
N TYR A 174 17.26 18.36 -7.02
CA TYR A 174 17.97 18.86 -8.20
C TYR A 174 16.99 19.47 -9.20
N HIS A 175 15.90 18.77 -9.53
CA HIS A 175 14.86 19.27 -10.43
C HIS A 175 14.17 20.54 -9.92
N VAL A 176 13.81 20.61 -8.64
CA VAL A 176 13.18 21.79 -8.03
C VAL A 176 14.13 22.99 -8.01
N SER A 177 15.42 22.77 -7.72
CA SER A 177 16.42 23.86 -7.69
C SER A 177 16.71 24.47 -9.06
N VAL A 178 16.49 23.70 -10.14
CA VAL A 178 16.66 24.16 -11.54
C VAL A 178 15.45 24.99 -11.99
N ASP A 179 14.23 24.61 -11.57
CA ASP A 179 12.99 25.28 -11.99
C ASP A 179 12.57 26.48 -11.12
N THR A 180 13.04 26.57 -9.87
CA THR A 180 12.59 27.60 -8.93
C THR A 180 13.75 28.49 -8.50
N SER A 181 13.91 29.64 -9.17
CA SER A 181 14.75 30.78 -8.73
C SER A 181 14.07 31.64 -7.64
N GLY A 182 13.01 31.11 -7.02
CA GLY A 182 12.07 31.85 -6.17
C GLY A 182 12.21 31.57 -4.67
N GLU A 183 11.54 32.41 -3.89
CA GLU A 183 11.55 32.43 -2.42
C GLU A 183 11.24 31.05 -1.79
N ALA A 184 11.83 30.79 -0.60
CA ALA A 184 11.73 29.52 0.14
C ALA A 184 10.33 28.88 0.23
N PRO A 185 9.22 29.63 0.38
CA PRO A 185 7.88 29.03 0.42
C PRO A 185 7.48 28.34 -0.89
N GLN A 186 7.89 28.87 -2.04
CA GLN A 186 7.55 28.32 -3.37
C GLN A 186 8.36 27.05 -3.67
N VAL A 187 9.64 27.03 -3.26
CA VAL A 187 10.51 25.86 -3.33
C VAL A 187 9.96 24.72 -2.47
N GLY A 188 9.46 25.03 -1.27
CA GLY A 188 8.88 24.04 -0.35
C GLY A 188 7.62 23.36 -0.90
N GLU A 189 6.68 24.12 -1.47
CA GLU A 189 5.45 23.54 -2.04
C GLU A 189 5.74 22.77 -3.34
N SER A 190 6.69 23.24 -4.15
CA SER A 190 7.14 22.52 -5.36
C SER A 190 7.79 21.18 -5.01
N LEU A 191 8.68 21.18 -4.00
CA LEU A 191 9.31 19.96 -3.49
C LEU A 191 8.29 18.97 -2.92
N TYR A 192 7.30 19.46 -2.17
CA TYR A 192 6.20 18.64 -1.67
C TYR A 192 5.40 18.03 -2.82
N THR A 193 5.02 18.84 -3.83
CA THR A 193 4.18 18.39 -4.95
C THR A 193 4.86 17.31 -5.77
N GLN A 194 6.15 17.47 -6.08
CA GLN A 194 6.90 16.45 -6.82
C GLN A 194 7.09 15.16 -6.01
N THR A 195 7.33 15.29 -4.70
CA THR A 195 7.47 14.15 -3.80
C THR A 195 6.15 13.38 -3.64
N ASP A 196 5.04 14.09 -3.42
CA ASP A 196 3.69 13.50 -3.34
C ASP A 196 3.30 12.80 -4.66
N ALA A 197 3.59 13.43 -5.80
CA ALA A 197 3.37 12.83 -7.11
C ALA A 197 4.19 11.55 -7.31
N TYR A 198 5.46 11.55 -6.89
CA TYR A 198 6.32 10.36 -6.93
C TYR A 198 5.75 9.23 -6.06
N ILE A 199 5.37 9.52 -4.81
CA ILE A 199 4.83 8.52 -3.88
C ILE A 199 3.52 7.94 -4.42
N LYS A 200 2.60 8.80 -4.87
CA LYS A 200 1.32 8.37 -5.46
C LYS A 200 1.54 7.50 -6.69
N LYS A 201 2.47 7.87 -7.58
CA LYS A 201 2.76 7.11 -8.81
C LYS A 201 3.49 5.80 -8.52
N ARG A 202 4.43 5.78 -7.57
CA ARG A 202 5.30 4.62 -7.32
C ARG A 202 4.65 3.57 -6.42
N PHE A 203 3.98 4.00 -5.34
CA PHE A 203 3.45 3.10 -4.32
C PHE A 203 1.95 2.87 -4.43
N PHE A 204 1.20 3.85 -4.92
CA PHE A 204 -0.27 3.78 -4.94
C PHE A 204 -0.86 3.54 -6.32
N ALA A 205 -0.14 3.82 -7.40
CA ALA A 205 -0.63 3.55 -8.75
C ALA A 205 -0.74 2.04 -8.99
N GLY A 206 -1.82 1.62 -9.65
CA GLY A 206 -2.09 0.22 -9.94
C GLY A 206 -2.66 -0.60 -8.78
N ASN A 207 -2.85 -0.02 -7.59
CA ASN A 207 -3.56 -0.70 -6.51
C ASN A 207 -5.05 -0.80 -6.84
N SER A 208 -5.47 -1.92 -7.45
CA SER A 208 -6.84 -2.17 -7.87
C SER A 208 -7.19 -3.65 -7.76
N MET A 209 -8.49 -3.95 -7.63
CA MET A 209 -9.02 -5.32 -7.67
C MET A 209 -9.29 -5.83 -9.10
N ASN A 210 -8.78 -5.14 -10.13
CA ASN A 210 -8.98 -5.53 -11.52
C ASN A 210 -8.41 -6.91 -11.84
N TRP A 211 -7.51 -7.44 -10.99
CA TRP A 211 -6.99 -8.79 -11.12
C TRP A 211 -8.06 -9.87 -11.05
N VAL A 212 -9.16 -9.61 -10.33
CA VAL A 212 -10.29 -10.53 -10.22
C VAL A 212 -10.94 -10.77 -11.58
N LEU A 213 -11.02 -9.72 -12.41
CA LEU A 213 -11.68 -9.77 -13.72
C LEU A 213 -11.00 -10.70 -14.71
N TRP A 214 -9.71 -11.00 -14.54
CA TRP A 214 -9.02 -11.97 -15.39
C TRP A 214 -8.72 -13.29 -14.68
N LEU A 215 -8.40 -13.27 -13.38
CA LEU A 215 -8.03 -14.48 -12.64
C LEU A 215 -9.21 -15.41 -12.44
N LEU A 216 -10.40 -14.87 -12.14
CA LEU A 216 -11.59 -15.69 -11.88
C LEU A 216 -12.06 -16.39 -13.16
N PRO A 217 -12.25 -15.72 -14.32
CA PRO A 217 -12.57 -16.40 -15.56
C PRO A 217 -11.50 -17.40 -16.01
N ALA A 218 -10.22 -17.06 -15.88
CA ALA A 218 -9.13 -17.97 -16.23
C ALA A 218 -9.17 -19.25 -15.40
N ASN A 219 -9.39 -19.14 -14.09
CA ASN A 219 -9.56 -20.29 -13.21
C ASN A 219 -10.79 -21.13 -13.61
N THR A 220 -11.95 -20.51 -13.85
CA THR A 220 -13.16 -21.22 -14.26
C THR A 220 -12.99 -21.97 -15.58
N ILE A 221 -12.38 -21.34 -16.59
CA ILE A 221 -12.11 -21.97 -17.89
C ILE A 221 -11.17 -23.17 -17.72
N LEU A 222 -10.10 -23.01 -16.95
CA LEU A 222 -9.13 -24.09 -16.70
C LEU A 222 -9.79 -25.28 -16.01
N GLN A 223 -10.60 -25.03 -14.97
CA GLN A 223 -11.36 -26.07 -14.27
C GLN A 223 -12.35 -26.79 -15.20
N PHE A 224 -13.03 -26.05 -16.08
CA PHE A 224 -13.96 -26.63 -17.04
C PHE A 224 -13.27 -27.55 -18.05
N ILE A 225 -12.06 -27.19 -18.51
CA ILE A 225 -11.25 -28.02 -19.40
C ILE A 225 -10.91 -29.35 -18.72
N PHE A 226 -10.44 -29.33 -17.48
CA PHE A 226 -10.13 -30.57 -16.76
C PHE A 226 -11.36 -31.43 -16.50
N LEU A 227 -12.50 -30.82 -16.15
CA LEU A 227 -13.76 -31.54 -16.01
C LEU A 227 -14.15 -32.25 -17.31
N LYS A 228 -14.09 -31.55 -18.45
CA LYS A 228 -14.39 -32.15 -19.76
C LYS A 228 -13.51 -33.36 -20.07
N LEU A 229 -12.25 -33.36 -19.63
CA LEU A 229 -11.32 -34.48 -19.82
C LEU A 229 -11.62 -35.66 -18.89
N ILE A 230 -12.21 -35.43 -17.72
CA ILE A 230 -12.66 -36.50 -16.80
C ILE A 230 -13.92 -37.21 -17.33
N PHE A 231 -14.86 -36.45 -17.89
CA PHE A 231 -16.13 -36.96 -18.41
C PHE A 231 -16.03 -37.55 -19.84
N LYS A 232 -14.85 -37.47 -20.46
CA LYS A 232 -14.55 -38.14 -21.73
C LYS A 232 -14.11 -39.58 -21.48
#